data_AF-A0A917T2L9-F1
#
_entry.id   AF-A0A917T2L9-F1
#
_cell.length_a   1.000
_cell.length_b   1.000
_cell.length_c   1.000
_cell.angle_alpha   90.00
_cell.angle_beta   90.00
_cell.angle_gamma   90.00
#
_symmetry.space_group_name_H-M   'P 1'
#
loop_
_entity.id
_entity.type
_entity.pdbx_description
1 polymer ?
#
loop_
_entity_poly.entity_id
_entity_poly.type
_entity_poly.pdbx_seq_one_letter_code
_entity_poly.pdbx_strand_id
1 'polypeptide(L)'
;MTAPEAGRAAPDAGSQPEGVPGGSSGADESAGTDAVTELYDLAVVVDRIEGRSVCGLEPGDRCEVTGSNRLTIPAGHHFCLYALAAVLPLLPAKQRRLPAQDWLDRDTEVACPDPDERVVLRIDRGPLRRYRTGDLT
;
A
#
# COMPACT_ATOMS: atom_id res chain seq x y z
N MET A 1 19.74 28.15 37.67
CA MET A 1 19.18 29.08 36.67
C MET A 1 17.99 28.37 36.05
N THR A 2 16.80 28.65 36.57
CA THR A 2 15.56 27.94 36.24
C THR A 2 14.86 28.73 35.14
N ALA A 3 14.67 28.13 33.96
CA ALA A 3 13.90 28.72 32.88
C ALA A 3 12.40 28.66 33.22
N PRO A 4 11.59 29.68 32.89
CA PRO A 4 10.15 29.65 33.13
C PRO A 4 9.43 28.82 32.07
N GLU A 5 8.50 27.97 32.50
CA GLU A 5 7.56 27.25 31.64
C GLU A 5 6.57 28.23 31.00
N ALA A 6 6.64 28.36 29.67
CA ALA A 6 5.64 29.06 28.89
C ALA A 6 4.39 28.19 28.76
N GLY A 7 3.32 28.59 29.46
CA GLY A 7 1.99 28.00 29.34
C GLY A 7 1.49 28.12 27.90
N ARG A 8 1.19 26.97 27.29
CA ARG A 8 0.58 26.91 25.96
C ARG A 8 -0.94 26.82 26.11
N ALA A 9 -1.60 27.85 25.59
CA ALA A 9 -3.05 28.01 25.56
C ALA A 9 -3.76 26.82 24.90
N ALA A 10 -4.94 26.50 25.42
CA ALA A 10 -5.88 25.56 24.80
C ALA A 10 -6.32 26.06 23.41
N PRO A 11 -6.50 25.18 22.42
CA PRO A 11 -7.05 25.58 21.13
C PRO A 11 -8.56 25.83 21.23
N ASP A 12 -8.98 26.95 20.65
CA ASP A 12 -10.38 27.37 20.48
C ASP A 12 -11.23 26.30 19.79
N ALA A 13 -12.39 26.03 20.40
CA ALA A 13 -13.49 25.30 19.77
C ALA A 13 -14.18 26.23 18.76
N GLY A 14 -13.81 26.11 17.48
CA GLY A 14 -14.34 26.93 16.40
C GLY A 14 -14.75 26.11 15.18
N SER A 15 -16.07 25.99 15.01
CA SER A 15 -16.81 25.81 13.75
C SER A 15 -16.65 24.50 12.98
N GLN A 16 -17.64 23.63 13.17
CA GLN A 16 -18.01 22.53 12.26
C GLN A 16 -18.41 23.12 10.89
N PRO A 17 -17.87 22.66 9.75
CA PRO A 17 -18.44 22.98 8.45
C PRO A 17 -19.72 22.19 8.21
N GLU A 18 -20.68 22.89 7.62
CA GLU A 18 -22.07 22.48 7.38
C GLU A 18 -22.21 21.26 6.46
N GLY A 19 -23.35 20.57 6.63
CA GLY A 19 -23.62 19.24 6.11
C GLY A 19 -23.55 19.12 4.58
N VAL A 20 -22.98 17.99 4.15
CA VAL A 20 -23.00 17.56 2.75
C VAL A 20 -24.43 17.12 2.39
N PRO A 21 -25.10 17.73 1.41
CA PRO A 21 -26.42 17.29 0.97
C PRO A 21 -26.31 15.93 0.28
N GLY A 22 -27.22 15.04 0.65
CA GLY A 22 -27.29 13.65 0.21
C GLY A 22 -27.31 13.51 -1.30
N GLY A 23 -26.30 12.80 -1.83
CA GLY A 23 -26.30 12.29 -3.19
C GLY A 23 -27.38 11.21 -3.31
N SER A 24 -28.38 11.49 -4.13
CA SER A 24 -29.44 10.58 -4.49
C SER A 24 -28.89 9.24 -4.97
N SER A 25 -29.36 8.17 -4.33
CA SER A 25 -29.30 6.78 -4.75
C SER A 25 -29.74 6.63 -6.21
N GLY A 26 -28.77 6.66 -7.13
CA GLY A 26 -28.86 6.02 -8.43
C GLY A 26 -28.16 4.67 -8.33
N ALA A 27 -28.83 3.67 -7.78
CA ALA A 27 -28.38 2.29 -7.92
C ALA A 27 -28.47 1.94 -9.40
N ASP A 28 -27.32 1.84 -10.05
CA ASP A 28 -27.23 1.16 -11.34
C ASP A 28 -27.44 -0.34 -11.07
N GLU A 29 -28.71 -0.74 -11.03
CA GLU A 29 -29.23 -2.10 -10.83
C GLU A 29 -28.94 -3.02 -12.04
N SER A 30 -27.81 -2.81 -12.72
CA SER A 30 -27.36 -3.60 -13.88
C SER A 30 -25.92 -4.12 -13.77
N ALA A 31 -25.25 -3.99 -12.62
CA ALA A 31 -23.95 -4.61 -12.35
C ALA A 31 -24.08 -6.14 -12.17
N GLY A 32 -24.53 -6.80 -13.23
CA GLY A 32 -24.78 -8.22 -13.33
C GLY A 32 -23.51 -9.05 -13.23
N THR A 33 -23.73 -10.35 -13.12
CA THR A 33 -22.81 -11.49 -12.99
C THR A 33 -21.56 -11.49 -13.89
N ASP A 34 -21.43 -10.55 -14.85
CA ASP A 34 -20.31 -10.40 -15.78
C ASP A 34 -19.44 -9.14 -15.55
N ALA A 35 -19.59 -8.43 -14.44
CA ALA A 35 -18.69 -7.32 -14.10
C ALA A 35 -17.21 -7.78 -14.12
N VAL A 36 -16.33 -6.95 -14.69
CA VAL A 36 -14.89 -7.23 -14.83
C VAL A 36 -14.08 -6.20 -14.06
N THR A 37 -13.12 -6.69 -13.27
CA THR A 37 -12.12 -5.87 -12.58
C THR A 37 -10.74 -6.09 -13.19
N GLU A 38 -10.01 -5.00 -13.42
CA GLU A 38 -8.63 -5.03 -13.88
C GLU A 38 -7.66 -4.83 -12.72
N LEU A 39 -6.72 -5.76 -12.55
CA LEU A 39 -5.68 -5.73 -11.53
C LEU A 39 -4.32 -6.04 -12.14
N TYR A 40 -3.31 -5.27 -11.77
CA TYR A 40 -1.92 -5.58 -12.03
C TYR A 40 -1.46 -6.69 -11.08
N ASP A 41 -0.69 -7.65 -11.61
CA ASP A 41 0.24 -8.41 -10.77
C ASP A 41 1.29 -7.45 -10.20
N LEU A 42 1.74 -7.68 -8.97
CA LEU A 42 2.80 -6.88 -8.35
C LEU A 42 4.00 -7.74 -8.00
N ALA A 43 5.18 -7.16 -8.09
CA ALA A 43 6.38 -7.68 -7.43
C ALA A 43 6.82 -6.66 -6.38
N VAL A 44 6.99 -7.10 -5.14
CA VAL A 44 7.65 -6.31 -4.09
C VAL A 44 9.09 -6.79 -4.03
N VAL A 45 10.02 -5.93 -4.39
CA VAL A 45 11.45 -6.25 -4.51
C VAL A 45 12.22 -5.49 -3.43
N VAL A 46 13.20 -6.14 -2.81
CA VAL A 46 14.21 -5.47 -1.99
C VAL A 46 15.10 -4.66 -2.94
N ASP A 47 14.91 -3.35 -2.96
CA ASP A 47 15.65 -2.45 -3.86
C ASP A 47 17.07 -2.22 -3.33
N ARG A 48 17.17 -1.86 -2.05
CA ARG A 48 18.44 -1.62 -1.36
C ARG A 48 18.31 -1.83 0.14
N ILE A 49 19.44 -2.07 0.79
CA ILE A 49 19.56 -2.19 2.24
C ILE A 49 20.64 -1.20 2.70
N GLU A 50 20.23 -0.22 3.50
CA GLU A 50 21.11 0.86 3.94
C GLU A 50 21.69 0.61 5.34
N GLY A 51 21.21 -0.41 6.03
CA GLY A 51 21.67 -0.86 7.34
C GLY A 51 22.24 -2.26 7.31
N ARG A 52 22.15 -2.95 8.46
CA ARG A 52 22.59 -4.34 8.60
C ARG A 52 21.37 -5.25 8.51
N SER A 53 21.26 -6.02 7.44
CA SER A 53 20.24 -7.08 7.34
C SER A 53 20.43 -8.12 8.45
N VAL A 54 19.42 -8.30 9.30
CA VAL A 54 19.39 -9.35 10.33
C VAL A 54 18.30 -10.39 10.05
N CYS A 55 17.31 -10.05 9.23
CA CYS A 55 16.31 -10.97 8.70
C CYS A 55 16.82 -11.83 7.53
N GLY A 56 18.02 -11.56 7.00
CA GLY A 56 18.63 -12.34 5.93
C GLY A 56 18.09 -12.04 4.53
N LEU A 57 17.41 -10.90 4.35
CA LEU A 57 17.08 -10.38 3.02
C LEU A 57 18.33 -9.80 2.34
N GLU A 58 18.35 -9.90 1.01
CA GLU A 58 19.36 -9.32 0.12
C GLU A 58 18.70 -8.50 -1.01
N PRO A 59 19.38 -7.48 -1.57
CA PRO A 59 18.89 -6.78 -2.76
C PRO A 59 18.53 -7.75 -3.90
N GLY A 60 17.32 -7.61 -4.43
CA GLY A 60 16.77 -8.51 -5.45
C GLY A 60 15.85 -9.62 -4.91
N ASP A 61 15.85 -9.90 -3.61
CA ASP A 61 14.82 -10.75 -2.99
C ASP A 61 13.44 -10.14 -3.22
N ARG A 62 12.43 -10.98 -3.42
CA ARG A 62 11.09 -10.51 -3.75
C ARG A 62 9.97 -11.42 -3.29
N CYS A 63 8.78 -10.84 -3.15
CA CYS A 63 7.53 -11.58 -3.16
C CYS A 63 6.62 -11.06 -4.29
N GLU A 64 5.74 -11.92 -4.78
CA GLU A 64 4.85 -11.64 -5.90
C GLU A 64 3.40 -11.69 -5.44
N VAL A 65 2.58 -10.76 -5.92
CA VAL A 65 1.14 -10.69 -5.68
C VAL A 65 0.44 -10.89 -7.01
N THR A 66 -0.39 -11.92 -7.08
CA THR A 66 -1.19 -12.26 -8.27
C THR A 66 -2.65 -12.44 -7.87
N GLY A 67 -3.58 -12.26 -8.81
CA GLY A 67 -5.00 -12.24 -8.46
C GLY A 67 -5.33 -11.08 -7.54
N SER A 68 -6.40 -11.19 -6.74
CA SER A 68 -6.73 -10.19 -5.72
C SER A 68 -6.04 -10.44 -4.36
N ASN A 69 -5.53 -11.64 -4.12
CA ASN A 69 -5.22 -12.09 -2.75
C ASN A 69 -4.02 -13.03 -2.61
N ARG A 70 -3.35 -13.41 -3.70
CA ARG A 70 -2.32 -14.46 -3.64
C ARG A 70 -0.92 -13.85 -3.57
N LEU A 71 -0.31 -13.93 -2.39
CA LEU A 71 1.10 -13.66 -2.20
C LEU A 71 1.93 -14.94 -2.34
N THR A 72 3.03 -14.90 -3.09
CA THR A 72 3.96 -16.03 -3.29
C THR A 72 5.39 -15.56 -3.12
N ILE A 73 6.23 -16.40 -2.52
CA ILE A 73 7.67 -16.17 -2.38
C ILE A 73 8.38 -17.26 -3.21
N PRO A 74 9.44 -16.93 -3.97
CA PRO A 74 10.20 -17.92 -4.74
C PRO A 74 10.68 -19.09 -3.87
N ALA A 75 10.68 -20.30 -4.44
CA ALA A 75 11.08 -21.50 -3.71
C ALA A 75 12.51 -21.37 -3.17
N GLY A 76 12.70 -21.72 -1.89
CA GLY A 76 13.99 -21.60 -1.21
C GLY A 76 14.31 -20.21 -0.67
N HIS A 77 13.44 -19.21 -0.89
CA HIS A 77 13.56 -17.88 -0.31
C HIS A 77 12.54 -17.68 0.82
N HIS A 78 12.76 -16.64 1.62
CA HIS A 78 11.82 -16.13 2.60
C HIS A 78 11.62 -14.63 2.38
N PHE A 79 10.70 -14.03 3.14
CA PHE A 79 10.53 -12.59 3.15
C PHE A 79 10.37 -12.09 4.58
N CYS A 80 10.95 -10.93 4.89
CA CYS A 80 10.87 -10.37 6.23
C CYS A 80 9.44 -10.00 6.60
N LEU A 81 8.99 -10.43 7.78
CA LEU A 81 7.64 -10.15 8.29
C LEU A 81 7.37 -8.65 8.42
N TYR A 82 8.34 -7.87 8.91
CA TYR A 82 8.19 -6.43 9.14
C TYR A 82 8.21 -5.65 7.82
N ALA A 83 9.08 -6.04 6.89
CA ALA A 83 9.09 -5.49 5.53
C ALA A 83 7.75 -5.75 4.82
N LEU A 84 7.21 -6.97 4.96
CA LEU A 84 5.90 -7.33 4.43
C LEU A 84 4.77 -6.51 5.08
N ALA A 85 4.80 -6.34 6.40
CA ALA A 85 3.79 -5.56 7.12
C ALA A 85 3.74 -4.09 6.67
N ALA A 86 4.88 -3.50 6.30
CA ALA A 86 4.94 -2.14 5.78
C ALA A 86 4.30 -2.00 4.39
N VAL A 87 4.50 -2.99 3.51
CA VAL A 87 4.00 -2.92 2.13
C VAL A 87 2.55 -3.37 1.99
N LEU A 88 2.09 -4.32 2.80
CA LEU A 88 0.77 -4.96 2.70
C LEU A 88 -0.41 -3.97 2.53
N PRO A 89 -0.50 -2.86 3.30
CA PRO A 89 -1.61 -1.91 3.19
C PRO A 89 -1.70 -1.21 1.83
N LEU A 90 -0.59 -1.13 1.10
CA LEU A 90 -0.51 -0.40 -0.17
C LEU A 90 -0.85 -1.28 -1.38
N LEU A 91 -0.70 -2.60 -1.26
CA LEU A 91 -0.81 -3.53 -2.38
C LEU A 91 -2.16 -3.45 -3.10
N PRO A 92 -3.33 -3.44 -2.43
CA PRO A 92 -4.61 -3.40 -3.15
C PRO A 92 -4.76 -2.14 -4.00
N ALA A 93 -4.29 -0.99 -3.50
CA ALA A 93 -4.32 0.25 -4.27
C ALA A 93 -3.34 0.20 -5.44
N LYS A 94 -2.13 -0.34 -5.22
CA LYS A 94 -1.09 -0.48 -6.25
C LYS A 94 -1.45 -1.45 -7.37
N GLN A 95 -2.29 -2.46 -7.10
CA GLN A 95 -2.85 -3.33 -8.12
C GLN A 95 -3.79 -2.61 -9.09
N ARG A 96 -4.32 -1.44 -8.73
CA ARG A 96 -5.25 -0.68 -9.56
C ARG A 96 -4.51 0.43 -10.31
N ARG A 97 -5.05 0.81 -11.47
CA ARG A 97 -4.65 2.05 -12.14
C ARG A 97 -5.22 3.21 -11.34
N LEU A 98 -4.36 4.09 -10.84
CA LEU A 98 -4.77 5.33 -10.18
C LEU A 98 -4.57 6.51 -11.16
N PRO A 99 -5.14 7.69 -10.86
CA PRO A 99 -4.87 8.89 -11.65
C PRO A 99 -3.38 9.19 -11.73
N ALA A 100 -2.88 9.58 -12.90
CA ALA A 100 -1.43 9.73 -13.14
C ALA A 100 -0.73 10.77 -12.24
N GLN A 101 -1.49 11.72 -11.68
CA GLN A 101 -0.96 12.73 -10.76
C GLN A 101 -1.03 12.32 -9.29
N ASP A 102 -1.69 11.20 -8.98
CA ASP A 102 -1.78 10.67 -7.62
C ASP A 102 -0.38 10.24 -7.15
N TRP A 103 0.02 10.70 -5.97
CA TRP A 103 1.29 10.31 -5.36
C TRP A 103 1.33 8.80 -5.13
N LEU A 104 0.19 8.18 -4.81
CA LEU A 104 0.09 6.75 -4.62
C LEU A 104 0.21 5.98 -5.94
N ASP A 105 0.02 6.60 -7.11
CA ASP A 105 0.36 5.96 -8.39
C ASP A 105 1.87 5.99 -8.62
N ARG A 106 2.50 7.16 -8.41
CA ARG A 106 3.89 7.46 -8.77
C ARG A 106 4.93 6.88 -7.79
N ASP A 107 4.67 6.96 -6.49
CA ASP A 107 5.68 6.65 -5.48
C ASP A 107 5.70 5.15 -5.20
N THR A 108 6.77 4.45 -5.55
CA THR A 108 6.85 2.98 -5.48
C THR A 108 7.69 2.43 -4.34
N GLU A 109 8.38 3.30 -3.60
CA GLU A 109 9.28 2.88 -2.52
C GLU A 109 8.59 2.81 -1.17
N VAL A 110 8.95 1.80 -0.36
CA VAL A 110 8.44 1.61 0.99
C VAL A 110 9.59 1.19 1.90
N ALA A 111 9.76 1.89 3.02
CA ALA A 111 10.78 1.55 4.01
C ALA A 111 10.28 0.45 4.97
N CYS A 112 11.12 -0.54 5.23
CA CYS A 112 10.96 -1.46 6.36
C CYS A 112 11.03 -0.66 7.68
N PRO A 113 10.16 -0.95 8.67
CA PRO A 113 10.12 -0.18 9.91
C PRO A 113 11.29 -0.50 10.86
N ASP A 114 12.11 -1.51 10.55
CA ASP A 114 13.29 -1.85 11.35
C ASP A 114 14.40 -0.80 11.13
N PRO A 115 14.77 -0.02 12.17
CA PRO A 115 15.73 1.07 12.05
C PRO A 115 17.18 0.60 11.88
N ASP A 116 17.50 -0.65 12.24
CA ASP A 116 18.84 -1.21 12.11
C ASP A 116 19.06 -1.76 10.70
N GLU A 117 18.02 -2.35 10.11
CA GLU A 117 18.09 -2.91 8.77
C GLU A 117 18.00 -1.85 7.67
N ARG A 118 17.07 -0.88 7.79
CA ARG A 118 16.83 0.18 6.80
C ARG A 118 16.69 -0.37 5.38
N VAL A 119 15.89 -1.43 5.25
CA VAL A 119 15.54 -2.02 3.95
C VAL A 119 14.58 -1.09 3.23
N VAL A 120 14.87 -0.79 1.97
CA VAL A 120 13.95 -0.10 1.06
C VAL A 120 13.42 -1.10 0.05
N LEU A 121 12.10 -1.21 0.00
CA LEU A 121 11.35 -2.04 -0.95
C LEU A 121 10.88 -1.17 -2.11
N ARG A 122 10.72 -1.78 -3.29
CA ARG A 122 10.09 -1.17 -4.46
C ARG A 122 8.94 -2.06 -4.94
N ILE A 123 7.78 -1.46 -5.19
CA ILE A 123 6.60 -2.14 -5.74
C ILE A 123 6.56 -1.94 -7.25
N ASP A 124 6.70 -3.02 -7.99
CA ASP A 124 6.65 -3.04 -9.45
C ASP A 124 5.33 -3.60 -9.95
N ARG A 125 4.70 -2.87 -10.88
CA ARG A 125 3.54 -3.38 -11.63
C ARG A 125 4.02 -4.29 -12.75
N GLY A 126 3.52 -5.51 -12.74
CA GLY A 126 3.67 -6.49 -13.81
C GLY A 126 2.53 -6.41 -14.81
N PRO A 127 2.14 -7.56 -15.41
CA PRO A 127 1.02 -7.62 -16.35
C PRO A 127 -0.31 -7.17 -15.74
N LEU A 128 -1.14 -6.49 -16.54
CA LEU A 128 -2.54 -6.21 -16.21
C LEU A 128 -3.40 -7.42 -16.55
N ARG A 129 -4.25 -7.85 -15.63
CA ARG A 129 -5.15 -9.00 -15.79
C ARG A 129 -6.60 -8.59 -15.57
N ARG A 130 -7.50 -9.28 -16.26
CA ARG A 130 -8.95 -9.12 -16.16
C ARG A 130 -9.51 -10.29 -15.37
N TYR A 131 -10.26 -9.99 -14.32
CA TYR A 131 -10.96 -10.97 -13.50
C TYR A 131 -12.45 -10.69 -13.53
N ARG A 132 -13.28 -11.73 -13.42
CA ARG A 132 -14.68 -11.52 -13.07
C ARG A 132 -14.74 -10.96 -11.66
N THR A 133 -15.42 -9.85 -11.48
CA THR A 133 -15.50 -9.14 -10.20
C THR A 133 -16.10 -10.03 -9.11
N GLY A 134 -17.07 -10.89 -9.45
CA GLY A 134 -17.67 -11.84 -8.50
C GLY A 134 -16.74 -12.96 -8.02
N ASP A 135 -15.62 -13.20 -8.71
CA ASP A 135 -14.62 -14.21 -8.33
C ASP A 135 -13.51 -13.61 -7.44
N LEU A 136 -13.54 -12.29 -7.21
CA LEU A 136 -12.57 -11.60 -6.36
C LEU A 136 -13.00 -11.65 -4.89
N THR A 137 -12.02 -11.53 -4.00
CA THR A 137 -12.18 -11.43 -2.54
C THR A 137 -11.88 -10.03 -2.04
#